data_AF-A0A5B8RSG4-F1
#
_entry.id   AF-A0A5B8RSG4-F1
#
_cell.length_a   1.000
_cell.length_b   1.000
_cell.length_c   1.000
_cell.angle_alpha   90.00
_cell.angle_beta   90.00
_cell.angle_gamma   90.00
#
_symmetry.space_group_name_H-M   'P 1'
#
loop_
_entity.id
_entity.type
_entity.pdbx_description
1 polymer ?
#
loop_
_entity_poly.entity_id
_entity_poly.type
_entity_poly.pdbx_seq_one_letter_code
_entity_poly.pdbx_strand_id
1 'polypeptide(L)'
;MHTFIEELIRRHALDAAQAERLWQLARLDAPPPQLRTGLQRGLAVTAALLLGAALIFWVAANWQHMALQTRLHLLEAAVLAPAVLLALLARARTALLLLTTLALGALLAFVGQTWQTGADAWQLFATWALLALPWALLARHDGLWALWLLIAGAGLFAWAGAPLGLQVLWAQDGPTSLRRYLELLLWAALFLLPLALSATGLMRQQRPTLSWSTAALLALTAWSADGIFNLLGRHTDAQFLLCALLVAGAVLLAWRRQPREYSVLALALMAANAMGLSTLGWWLFQGGNDFAAGRMLALTLVAAVSTGLSMRWLYRLQARDAPA
;
A
#
# COMPACT_ATOMS: atom_id res chain seq x y z
N MET A 1 -13.53 -30.74 -7.99
CA MET A 1 -14.96 -30.49 -7.67
C MET A 1 -15.87 -31.41 -8.47
N HIS A 2 -15.74 -31.48 -9.82
CA HIS A 2 -16.41 -32.54 -10.63
C HIS A 2 -16.07 -33.96 -10.15
N THR A 3 -14.79 -34.23 -9.86
CA THR A 3 -14.31 -35.50 -9.31
C THR A 3 -14.94 -35.89 -7.97
N PHE A 4 -15.26 -34.90 -7.12
CA PHE A 4 -15.89 -35.12 -5.81
C PHE A 4 -17.37 -35.50 -5.96
N ILE A 5 -18.07 -34.92 -6.94
CA ILE A 5 -19.46 -35.28 -7.25
C ILE A 5 -19.54 -36.69 -7.84
N GLU A 6 -18.63 -37.04 -8.75
CA GLU A 6 -18.54 -38.40 -9.28
C GLU A 6 -18.22 -39.44 -8.20
N GLU A 7 -17.40 -39.07 -7.21
CA GLU A 7 -17.09 -39.93 -6.06
C GLU A 7 -18.29 -40.10 -5.14
N LEU A 8 -19.08 -39.05 -4.90
CA LEU A 8 -20.36 -39.10 -4.16
C LEU A 8 -21.42 -39.95 -4.87
N ILE A 9 -21.54 -39.82 -6.19
CA ILE A 9 -22.45 -40.64 -7.02
C ILE A 9 -22.06 -42.12 -6.93
N ARG A 10 -20.77 -42.43 -7.02
CA ARG A 10 -20.26 -43.80 -6.86
C ARG A 10 -20.43 -44.34 -5.44
N ARG A 11 -20.14 -43.54 -4.41
CA ARG A 11 -20.26 -43.97 -3.00
C ARG A 11 -21.68 -44.24 -2.55
N HIS A 12 -22.64 -43.50 -3.09
CA HIS A 12 -24.05 -43.62 -2.69
C HIS A 12 -24.90 -44.34 -3.73
N ALA A 13 -24.27 -44.92 -4.77
CA ALA A 13 -24.94 -45.66 -5.85
C ALA A 13 -26.18 -44.90 -6.37
N LEU A 14 -26.03 -43.59 -6.57
CA LEU A 14 -27.16 -42.72 -6.95
C LEU A 14 -27.63 -43.09 -8.36
N ASP A 15 -28.94 -43.27 -8.50
CA ASP A 15 -29.57 -43.52 -9.80
C ASP A 15 -29.47 -42.28 -10.71
N ALA A 16 -29.63 -42.44 -12.03
CA ALA A 16 -29.43 -41.38 -13.01
C ALA A 16 -30.21 -40.09 -12.67
N ALA A 17 -31.47 -40.23 -12.22
CA ALA A 17 -32.30 -39.10 -11.80
C ALA A 17 -31.82 -38.42 -10.50
N GLN A 18 -31.17 -39.17 -9.60
CA GLN A 18 -30.62 -38.64 -8.35
C GLN A 18 -29.27 -37.95 -8.59
N ALA A 19 -28.44 -38.50 -9.48
CA ALA A 19 -27.22 -37.86 -9.95
C ALA A 19 -27.53 -36.52 -10.61
N GLU A 20 -28.54 -36.45 -11.48
CA GLU A 20 -28.96 -35.21 -12.15
C GLU A 20 -29.47 -34.16 -11.16
N ARG A 21 -30.24 -34.56 -10.15
CA ARG A 21 -30.63 -33.66 -9.03
C ARG A 21 -29.43 -33.16 -8.24
N LEU A 22 -28.42 -33.99 -8.00
CA LEU A 22 -27.23 -33.62 -7.25
C LEU A 22 -26.38 -32.61 -8.04
N TRP A 23 -26.27 -32.78 -9.36
CA TRP A 23 -25.67 -31.78 -10.26
C TRP A 23 -26.44 -30.45 -10.25
N GLN A 24 -27.77 -30.49 -10.32
CA GLN A 24 -28.63 -29.30 -10.25
C GLN A 24 -28.51 -28.56 -8.90
N LEU A 25 -28.39 -29.30 -7.79
CA LEU A 25 -28.19 -28.74 -6.45
C LEU A 25 -26.80 -28.17 -6.26
N ALA A 26 -25.77 -28.81 -6.83
CA ALA A 26 -24.39 -28.34 -6.77
C ALA A 26 -24.19 -27.03 -7.55
N ARG A 27 -25.10 -26.69 -8.48
CA ARG A 27 -25.10 -25.44 -9.27
C ARG A 27 -23.73 -25.13 -9.90
N LEU A 28 -22.97 -26.15 -10.28
CA LEU A 28 -21.65 -25.99 -10.87
C LEU A 28 -21.69 -25.29 -12.23
N ASP A 29 -22.81 -25.37 -12.93
CA ASP A 29 -23.05 -24.71 -14.22
C ASP A 29 -23.57 -23.27 -14.06
N ALA A 30 -23.95 -22.87 -12.84
CA ALA A 30 -24.39 -21.50 -12.59
C ALA A 30 -23.17 -20.62 -12.29
N PRO A 31 -22.93 -19.54 -13.05
CA PRO A 31 -21.84 -18.62 -12.74
C PRO A 31 -22.00 -18.12 -11.29
N PRO A 32 -20.90 -17.97 -10.52
CA PRO A 32 -21.00 -17.55 -9.13
C PRO A 32 -21.83 -16.28 -9.04
N PRO A 33 -22.83 -16.19 -8.14
CA PRO A 33 -23.79 -15.08 -8.13
C PRO A 33 -23.11 -13.71 -7.95
N GLN A 34 -21.88 -13.70 -7.40
CA GLN A 34 -21.08 -12.49 -7.20
C GLN A 34 -20.12 -12.18 -8.36
N LEU A 35 -19.88 -13.11 -9.29
CA LEU A 35 -18.91 -12.96 -10.38
C LEU A 35 -19.29 -11.81 -11.31
N ARG A 36 -20.56 -11.73 -11.72
CA ARG A 36 -21.05 -10.64 -12.58
C ARG A 36 -20.89 -9.27 -11.92
N THR A 37 -21.27 -9.15 -10.66
CA THR A 37 -21.16 -7.89 -9.90
C THR A 37 -19.68 -7.52 -9.64
N GLY A 38 -18.84 -8.52 -9.36
CA GLY A 38 -17.39 -8.35 -9.19
C GLY A 38 -16.72 -7.88 -10.48
N LEU A 39 -17.02 -8.52 -11.61
CA LEU A 39 -16.55 -8.13 -12.93
C LEU A 39 -17.00 -6.72 -13.30
N GLN A 40 -18.27 -6.37 -13.09
CA GLN A 40 -18.77 -5.03 -13.35
C GLN A 40 -18.04 -3.96 -12.53
N ARG A 41 -17.75 -4.24 -11.25
CA ARG A 41 -16.98 -3.33 -10.40
C ARG A 41 -15.51 -3.25 -10.85
N GLY A 42 -14.89 -4.39 -11.16
CA GLY A 42 -13.53 -4.45 -11.67
C GLY A 42 -13.39 -3.66 -12.95
N LEU A 43 -14.26 -3.90 -13.93
CA LEU A 43 -14.33 -3.15 -15.19
C LEU A 43 -14.58 -1.66 -14.96
N ALA A 44 -15.46 -1.28 -14.02
CA ALA A 44 -15.69 0.12 -13.70
C ALA A 44 -14.44 0.81 -13.11
N VAL A 45 -13.69 0.12 -12.25
CA VAL A 45 -12.43 0.62 -11.71
C VAL A 45 -11.38 0.74 -12.81
N THR A 46 -11.21 -0.29 -13.65
CA THR A 46 -10.30 -0.26 -14.80
C THR A 46 -10.68 0.85 -15.77
N ALA A 47 -11.96 1.03 -16.07
CA ALA A 47 -12.45 2.10 -16.92
C ALA A 47 -12.15 3.48 -16.31
N ALA A 48 -12.34 3.67 -15.00
CA ALA A 48 -11.97 4.92 -14.33
C ALA A 48 -10.46 5.19 -14.39
N LEU A 49 -9.62 4.16 -14.19
CA LEU A 49 -8.16 4.29 -14.33
C LEU A 49 -7.75 4.65 -15.76
N LEU A 50 -8.32 3.97 -16.75
CA LEU A 50 -8.04 4.23 -18.17
C LEU A 50 -8.53 5.60 -18.60
N LEU A 51 -9.73 6.03 -18.16
CA LEU A 51 -10.23 7.37 -18.45
C LEU A 51 -9.38 8.45 -17.79
N GLY A 52 -8.95 8.24 -16.53
CA GLY A 52 -8.02 9.13 -15.86
C GLY A 52 -6.68 9.23 -16.61
N ALA A 53 -6.11 8.10 -17.02
CA ALA A 53 -4.87 8.07 -17.80
C ALA A 53 -5.04 8.70 -19.19
N ALA A 54 -6.13 8.39 -19.89
CA ALA A 54 -6.45 8.95 -21.20
C ALA A 54 -6.62 10.47 -21.12
N LEU A 55 -7.29 10.98 -20.08
CA LEU A 55 -7.39 12.42 -19.81
C LEU A 55 -5.99 13.04 -19.62
N ILE A 56 -5.16 12.45 -18.76
CA ILE A 56 -3.79 12.94 -18.51
C ILE A 56 -2.98 12.97 -19.81
N PHE A 57 -3.00 11.88 -20.59
CA PHE A 57 -2.25 11.79 -21.84
C PHE A 57 -2.80 12.70 -22.93
N TRP A 58 -4.13 12.84 -23.05
CA TRP A 58 -4.74 13.75 -24.01
C TRP A 58 -4.41 15.21 -23.68
N VAL A 59 -4.46 15.59 -22.40
CA VAL A 59 -4.02 16.91 -21.94
C VAL A 59 -2.55 17.13 -22.26
N ALA A 60 -1.69 16.14 -22.00
CA ALA A 60 -0.26 16.22 -22.31
C ALA A 60 0.01 16.35 -23.82
N ALA A 61 -0.72 15.61 -24.67
CA ALA A 61 -0.57 15.66 -26.12
C ALA A 61 -1.00 17.00 -26.73
N ASN A 62 -2.04 17.62 -26.19
CA ASN A 62 -2.56 18.90 -26.68
C ASN A 62 -1.96 20.12 -25.95
N TRP A 63 -1.03 19.89 -25.02
CA TRP A 63 -0.55 20.90 -24.08
C TRP A 63 -0.01 22.17 -24.73
N GLN A 64 0.78 22.02 -25.81
CA GLN A 64 1.42 23.14 -26.51
C GLN A 64 0.42 24.03 -27.25
N HIS A 65 -0.74 23.50 -27.61
CA HIS A 65 -1.75 24.18 -28.42
C HIS A 65 -2.88 24.79 -27.59
N MET A 66 -2.87 24.63 -26.27
CA MET A 66 -3.95 25.08 -25.39
C MET A 66 -3.60 26.34 -24.61
N ALA A 67 -4.52 27.31 -24.63
CA ALA A 67 -4.45 28.47 -23.73
C ALA A 67 -4.48 28.02 -22.26
N LEU A 68 -3.92 28.83 -21.36
CA LEU A 68 -3.85 28.52 -19.94
C LEU A 68 -5.24 28.31 -19.32
N GLN A 69 -6.19 29.19 -19.64
CA GLN A 69 -7.56 29.11 -19.16
C GLN A 69 -8.25 27.82 -19.58
N THR A 70 -8.04 27.38 -20.83
CA THR A 70 -8.59 26.12 -21.33
C THR A 70 -8.05 24.93 -20.53
N ARG A 71 -6.74 24.88 -20.27
CA ARG A 71 -6.11 23.82 -19.46
C ARG A 71 -6.69 23.78 -18.05
N LEU A 72 -6.86 24.95 -17.42
CA LEU A 72 -7.45 25.04 -16.08
C LEU A 72 -8.90 24.56 -16.07
N HIS A 73 -9.76 25.09 -16.95
CA HIS A 73 -11.17 24.71 -16.99
C HIS A 73 -11.37 23.24 -17.35
N LEU A 74 -10.51 22.66 -18.19
CA LEU A 74 -10.54 21.22 -18.49
C LEU A 74 -10.22 20.37 -17.25
N LEU A 75 -9.21 20.76 -16.47
CA LEU A 75 -8.84 20.06 -15.24
C LEU A 75 -9.90 20.23 -14.14
N GLU A 76 -10.46 21.44 -13.98
CA GLU A 76 -11.59 21.70 -13.08
C GLU A 76 -12.81 20.85 -13.47
N ALA A 77 -13.17 20.83 -14.76
CA ALA A 77 -14.25 20.00 -15.27
C ALA A 77 -14.00 18.51 -15.04
N ALA A 78 -12.76 18.04 -15.18
CA ALA A 78 -12.38 16.66 -14.91
C ALA A 78 -12.53 16.25 -13.45
N VAL A 79 -12.40 17.19 -12.51
CA VAL A 79 -12.68 16.96 -11.08
C VAL A 79 -14.18 16.99 -10.82
N LEU A 80 -14.86 18.02 -11.32
CA LEU A 80 -16.27 18.29 -11.03
C LEU A 80 -17.22 17.31 -11.72
N ALA A 81 -16.98 16.93 -12.98
CA ALA A 81 -17.85 16.04 -13.73
C ALA A 81 -18.09 14.69 -13.03
N PRO A 82 -17.06 13.93 -12.62
CA PRO A 82 -17.28 12.70 -11.86
C PRO A 82 -17.91 12.98 -10.48
N ALA A 83 -17.57 14.09 -9.83
CA ALA A 83 -18.17 14.46 -8.54
C ALA A 83 -19.68 14.72 -8.65
N VAL A 84 -20.13 15.37 -9.71
CA VAL A 84 -21.56 15.57 -10.02
C VAL A 84 -22.22 14.24 -10.39
N LEU A 85 -21.55 13.40 -11.19
CA LEU A 85 -22.06 12.09 -11.60
C LEU A 85 -22.28 11.14 -10.41
N LEU A 86 -21.59 11.36 -9.27
CA LEU A 86 -21.82 10.59 -8.04
C LEU A 86 -23.26 10.68 -7.54
N ALA A 87 -23.92 11.83 -7.73
CA ALA A 87 -25.31 12.04 -7.34
C ALA A 87 -26.28 11.21 -8.20
N LEU A 88 -25.89 10.86 -9.42
CA LEU A 88 -26.71 10.19 -10.42
C LEU A 88 -26.44 8.68 -10.49
N LEU A 89 -25.19 8.25 -10.25
CA LEU A 89 -24.73 6.88 -10.51
C LEU A 89 -24.17 6.23 -9.25
N ALA A 90 -25.04 5.93 -8.28
CA ALA A 90 -24.66 5.27 -7.02
C ALA A 90 -23.89 3.95 -7.20
N ARG A 91 -24.13 3.23 -8.31
CA ARG A 91 -23.43 1.96 -8.64
C ARG A 91 -21.97 2.16 -9.04
N ALA A 92 -21.61 3.33 -9.58
CA ALA A 92 -20.26 3.69 -10.00
C ALA A 92 -19.50 4.51 -8.95
N ARG A 93 -20.06 4.67 -7.74
CA ARG A 93 -19.55 5.56 -6.68
C ARG A 93 -18.05 5.41 -6.42
N THR A 94 -17.54 4.19 -6.23
CA THR A 94 -16.11 3.95 -5.96
C THR A 94 -15.23 4.38 -7.14
N ALA A 95 -15.65 4.08 -8.38
CA ALA A 95 -14.89 4.40 -9.58
C ALA A 95 -14.87 5.91 -9.85
N LEU A 96 -16.00 6.59 -9.65
CA LEU A 96 -16.13 8.03 -9.79
C LEU A 96 -15.33 8.78 -8.71
N LEU A 97 -15.39 8.35 -7.43
CA LEU A 97 -14.57 8.93 -6.36
C LEU A 97 -13.07 8.74 -6.61
N LEU A 98 -12.68 7.61 -7.18
CA LEU A 98 -11.30 7.36 -7.60
C LEU A 98 -10.88 8.33 -8.71
N LEU A 99 -11.71 8.47 -9.75
CA LEU A 99 -11.45 9.40 -10.85
C LEU A 99 -11.36 10.85 -10.36
N THR A 100 -12.29 11.30 -9.51
CA THR A 100 -12.25 12.63 -8.87
C THR A 100 -10.96 12.83 -8.08
N THR A 101 -10.52 11.83 -7.32
CA THR A 101 -9.30 11.91 -6.50
C THR A 101 -8.04 12.01 -7.37
N LEU A 102 -7.97 11.29 -8.49
CA LEU A 102 -6.86 11.37 -9.44
C LEU A 102 -6.84 12.68 -10.22
N ALA A 103 -8.02 13.11 -10.71
CA ALA A 103 -8.16 14.39 -11.42
C ALA A 103 -7.76 15.58 -10.53
N LEU A 104 -8.07 15.50 -9.22
CA LEU A 104 -7.67 16.49 -8.24
C LEU A 104 -6.15 16.59 -8.12
N GLY A 105 -5.44 15.45 -8.10
CA GLY A 105 -3.98 15.42 -8.12
C GLY A 105 -3.40 16.07 -9.39
N ALA A 106 -3.99 15.78 -10.55
CA ALA A 106 -3.58 16.40 -11.82
C ALA A 106 -3.78 17.93 -11.82
N LEU A 107 -4.92 18.40 -11.28
CA LEU A 107 -5.19 19.84 -11.12
C LEU A 107 -4.16 20.50 -10.19
N LEU A 108 -3.89 19.92 -9.02
CA LEU A 108 -2.91 20.46 -8.07
C LEU A 108 -1.49 20.47 -8.65
N ALA A 109 -1.10 19.43 -9.39
CA ALA A 109 0.18 19.37 -10.08
C ALA A 109 0.31 20.45 -11.16
N PHE A 110 -0.74 20.67 -11.95
CA PHE A 110 -0.78 21.75 -12.93
C PHE A 110 -0.64 23.12 -12.27
N VAL A 111 -1.34 23.34 -11.15
CA VAL A 111 -1.26 24.59 -10.40
C VAL A 111 0.15 24.83 -9.88
N GLY A 112 0.77 23.82 -9.26
CA GLY A 112 2.14 23.91 -8.75
C GLY A 112 3.18 24.19 -9.85
N GLN A 113 3.03 23.58 -11.03
CA GLN A 113 3.93 23.81 -12.16
C GLN A 113 3.77 25.20 -12.79
N THR A 114 2.52 25.66 -12.94
CA THR A 114 2.21 26.89 -13.69
C THR A 114 2.52 28.13 -12.87
N TRP A 115 2.06 28.18 -11.62
CA TRP A 115 2.16 29.39 -10.81
C TRP A 115 3.36 29.39 -9.86
N GLN A 116 4.24 28.39 -9.95
CA GLN A 116 5.48 28.24 -9.17
C GLN A 116 5.38 28.91 -7.80
N THR A 117 4.39 28.50 -7.01
CA THR A 117 3.97 29.21 -5.79
C THR A 117 4.99 29.12 -4.64
N GLY A 118 6.21 28.66 -4.92
CA GLY A 118 7.22 28.32 -3.92
C GLY A 118 6.81 27.17 -2.99
N ALA A 119 5.70 26.47 -3.29
CA ALA A 119 5.21 25.37 -2.46
C ALA A 119 6.07 24.13 -2.65
N ASP A 120 6.61 23.62 -1.54
CA ASP A 120 7.35 22.36 -1.53
C ASP A 120 6.45 21.19 -1.96
N ALA A 121 7.06 20.13 -2.50
CA ALA A 121 6.35 18.92 -2.91
C ALA A 121 5.46 18.33 -1.80
N TRP A 122 5.87 18.44 -0.53
CA TRP A 122 5.08 17.95 0.59
C TRP A 122 3.77 18.72 0.77
N GLN A 123 3.73 20.03 0.52
CA GLN A 123 2.53 20.85 0.66
C GLN A 123 1.49 20.46 -0.39
N LEU A 124 1.93 20.14 -1.61
CA LEU A 124 1.06 19.65 -2.67
C LEU A 124 0.37 18.35 -2.25
N PHE A 125 1.13 17.36 -1.80
CA PHE A 125 0.57 16.07 -1.37
C PHE A 125 -0.27 16.18 -0.08
N ALA A 126 0.11 17.04 0.86
CA ALA A 126 -0.68 17.30 2.07
C ALA A 126 -2.03 17.93 1.72
N THR A 127 -2.03 18.93 0.82
CA THR A 127 -3.26 19.57 0.31
C THR A 127 -4.11 18.56 -0.45
N TRP A 128 -3.49 17.71 -1.26
CA TRP A 128 -4.19 16.64 -1.98
C TRP A 128 -4.83 15.65 -1.02
N ALA A 129 -4.09 15.16 -0.01
CA ALA A 129 -4.64 14.26 1.01
C ALA A 129 -5.80 14.91 1.77
N LEU A 130 -5.67 16.17 2.17
CA LEU A 130 -6.72 16.91 2.87
C LEU A 130 -7.99 17.01 2.03
N LEU A 131 -7.87 17.45 0.78
CA LEU A 131 -9.01 17.61 -0.13
C LEU A 131 -9.60 16.26 -0.58
N ALA A 132 -8.81 15.19 -0.57
CA ALA A 132 -9.26 13.84 -0.89
C ALA A 132 -9.91 13.09 0.29
N LEU A 133 -9.71 13.57 1.53
CA LEU A 133 -10.21 12.92 2.74
C LEU A 133 -11.75 12.78 2.75
N PRO A 134 -12.55 13.79 2.38
CA PRO A 134 -14.01 13.64 2.29
C PRO A 134 -14.41 12.53 1.32
N TRP A 135 -13.69 12.37 0.20
CA TRP A 135 -13.95 11.32 -0.79
C TRP A 135 -13.66 9.92 -0.24
N ALA A 136 -12.57 9.75 0.50
CA ALA A 136 -12.24 8.49 1.17
C ALA A 136 -13.29 8.12 2.24
N LEU A 137 -13.72 9.10 3.03
CA LEU A 137 -14.79 8.94 4.03
C LEU A 137 -16.13 8.58 3.39
N LEU A 138 -16.50 9.26 2.29
CA LEU A 138 -17.71 8.97 1.51
C LEU A 138 -17.66 7.57 0.88
N ALA A 139 -16.51 7.12 0.43
CA ALA A 139 -16.37 5.81 -0.20
C ALA A 139 -16.54 4.66 0.78
N ARG A 140 -16.01 4.80 2.00
CA ARG A 140 -15.90 3.72 3.01
C ARG A 140 -15.28 2.43 2.43
N HIS A 141 -14.47 2.55 1.38
CA HIS A 141 -13.95 1.44 0.60
C HIS A 141 -12.43 1.32 0.79
N ASP A 142 -11.96 0.11 1.01
CA ASP A 142 -10.55 -0.18 1.34
C ASP A 142 -9.57 0.32 0.28
N GLY A 143 -9.85 0.06 -1.01
CA GLY A 143 -9.00 0.57 -2.10
C GLY A 143 -8.89 2.10 -2.18
N LEU A 144 -9.91 2.86 -1.78
CA LEU A 144 -9.83 4.33 -1.77
C LEU A 144 -9.07 4.86 -0.56
N TRP A 145 -9.17 4.18 0.58
CA TRP A 145 -8.28 4.43 1.72
C TRP A 145 -6.83 4.10 1.39
N ALA A 146 -6.57 3.03 0.64
CA ALA A 146 -5.22 2.70 0.16
C ALA A 146 -4.64 3.81 -0.72
N LEU A 147 -5.42 4.35 -1.67
CA LEU A 147 -5.01 5.51 -2.48
C LEU A 147 -4.75 6.75 -1.61
N TRP A 148 -5.65 7.03 -0.66
CA TRP A 148 -5.49 8.17 0.25
C TRP A 148 -4.21 8.05 1.09
N LEU A 149 -3.91 6.85 1.62
CA LEU A 149 -2.69 6.56 2.37
C LEU A 149 -1.44 6.71 1.51
N LEU A 150 -1.51 6.33 0.24
CA LEU A 150 -0.42 6.54 -0.71
C LEU A 150 -0.12 8.03 -0.90
N ILE A 151 -1.16 8.87 -1.06
CA ILE A 151 -1.03 10.32 -1.19
C ILE A 151 -0.47 10.94 0.10
N ALA A 152 -1.04 10.57 1.25
CA ALA A 152 -0.60 11.06 2.55
C ALA A 152 0.84 10.64 2.87
N GLY A 153 1.19 9.39 2.57
CA GLY A 153 2.55 8.87 2.73
C GLY A 153 3.55 9.54 1.77
N ALA A 154 3.17 9.86 0.53
CA ALA A 154 4.00 10.64 -0.38
C ALA A 154 4.27 12.05 0.17
N GLY A 155 3.26 12.69 0.76
CA GLY A 155 3.42 13.97 1.45
C GLY A 155 4.34 13.88 2.66
N LEU A 156 4.19 12.84 3.49
CA LEU A 156 5.04 12.61 4.64
C LEU A 156 6.49 12.31 4.25
N PHE A 157 6.69 11.54 3.18
CA PHE A 157 8.01 11.22 2.63
C PHE A 157 8.70 12.47 2.06
N ALA A 158 7.96 13.30 1.32
CA ALA A 158 8.45 14.59 0.84
C ALA A 158 8.76 15.55 2.00
N TRP A 159 7.92 15.57 3.04
CA TRP A 159 8.12 16.42 4.22
C TRP A 159 9.33 15.99 5.03
N ALA A 160 9.59 14.69 5.17
CA ALA A 160 10.79 14.16 5.82
C ALA A 160 12.07 14.66 5.15
N GLY A 161 11.99 15.11 3.88
CA GLY A 161 13.13 15.61 3.14
C GLY A 161 14.05 14.47 2.72
N ALA A 162 13.47 13.31 2.37
CA ALA A 162 14.20 12.12 1.94
C ALA A 162 14.19 11.97 0.40
N PRO A 163 14.98 12.73 -0.38
CA PRO A 163 15.21 12.40 -1.77
C PRO A 163 16.17 11.21 -1.83
N LEU A 164 15.64 10.01 -2.09
CA LEU A 164 16.38 8.85 -2.63
C LEU A 164 17.86 8.78 -2.22
N GLY A 165 18.15 8.74 -0.91
CA GLY A 165 19.44 8.37 -0.30
C GLY A 165 20.71 9.17 -0.63
N LEU A 166 20.76 9.99 -1.68
CA LEU A 166 22.02 10.58 -2.19
C LEU A 166 22.33 11.97 -1.60
N GLN A 167 21.32 12.82 -1.35
CA GLN A 167 21.57 14.15 -0.75
C GLN A 167 21.81 14.09 0.77
N VAL A 168 21.37 13.04 1.45
CA VAL A 168 21.62 12.87 2.90
C VAL A 168 23.10 12.55 3.18
N LEU A 169 23.86 12.11 2.17
CA LEU A 169 25.33 12.00 2.26
C LEU A 169 26.01 13.35 2.52
N TRP A 170 25.36 14.47 2.19
CA TRP A 170 25.94 15.82 2.21
C TRP A 170 25.20 16.79 3.14
N ALA A 171 24.08 16.39 3.75
CA ALA A 171 23.34 17.22 4.71
C ALA A 171 23.99 17.12 6.10
N GLN A 172 25.00 17.95 6.36
CA GLN A 172 25.79 17.88 7.59
C GLN A 172 25.11 18.43 8.84
N ASP A 173 24.09 19.30 8.76
CA ASP A 173 23.42 19.80 9.97
C ASP A 173 21.99 20.27 9.66
N GLY A 174 20.99 19.76 10.40
CA GLY A 174 19.58 20.14 10.29
C GLY A 174 18.74 19.72 11.52
N PRO A 175 17.67 20.47 11.87
CA PRO A 175 17.29 20.77 13.26
C PRO A 175 16.62 19.64 14.05
N THR A 176 16.97 19.61 15.35
CA THR A 176 16.27 19.08 16.55
C THR A 176 15.57 17.71 16.44
N SER A 177 16.08 16.76 17.23
CA SER A 177 15.53 15.41 17.51
C SER A 177 14.00 15.28 17.49
N LEU A 178 13.26 16.32 17.92
CA LEU A 178 11.79 16.37 17.90
C LEU A 178 11.18 16.12 16.52
N ARG A 179 11.75 16.68 15.44
CA ARG A 179 11.20 16.49 14.07
C ARG A 179 11.25 15.03 13.66
N ARG A 180 12.38 14.34 13.89
CA ARG A 180 12.54 12.92 13.57
C ARG A 180 11.62 12.03 14.41
N TYR A 181 11.43 12.35 15.70
CA TYR A 181 10.46 11.62 16.52
C TYR A 181 9.02 11.84 16.04
N LEU A 182 8.69 13.05 15.57
CA LEU A 182 7.40 13.35 14.98
C LEU A 182 7.19 12.59 13.66
N GLU A 183 8.22 12.47 12.81
CA GLU A 183 8.19 11.64 11.59
C GLU A 183 7.88 10.18 11.92
N LEU A 184 8.60 9.58 12.87
CA LEU A 184 8.35 8.19 13.32
C LEU A 184 6.92 8.01 13.84
N LEU A 185 6.42 8.98 14.61
CA LEU A 185 5.06 8.98 15.14
C LEU A 185 4.00 9.12 14.04
N LEU A 186 4.23 9.95 13.03
CA LEU A 186 3.33 10.09 11.89
C LEU A 186 3.29 8.82 11.04
N TRP A 187 4.43 8.16 10.81
CA TRP A 187 4.47 6.85 10.15
C TRP A 187 3.74 5.78 10.96
N ALA A 188 3.86 5.80 12.29
CA ALA A 188 3.12 4.90 13.17
C ALA A 188 1.61 5.17 13.12
N ALA A 189 1.21 6.43 13.08
CA ALA A 189 -0.18 6.82 12.92
C ALA A 189 -0.74 6.32 11.57
N LEU A 190 -0.02 6.51 10.47
CA LEU A 190 -0.42 5.99 9.15
C LEU A 190 -0.51 4.46 9.13
N PHE A 191 0.43 3.76 9.77
CA PHE A 191 0.42 2.28 9.88
C PHE A 191 -0.82 1.76 10.62
N LEU A 192 -1.24 2.44 11.69
CA LEU A 192 -2.38 2.04 12.53
C LEU A 192 -3.73 2.55 12.00
N LEU A 193 -3.73 3.58 11.15
CA LEU A 193 -4.95 4.23 10.67
C LEU A 193 -5.96 3.25 10.03
N PRO A 194 -5.58 2.34 9.11
CA PRO A 194 -6.52 1.35 8.54
C PRO A 194 -7.20 0.51 9.61
N LEU A 195 -6.49 0.18 10.69
CA LEU A 195 -7.02 -0.60 11.78
C LEU A 195 -8.02 0.20 12.60
N ALA A 196 -7.69 1.45 12.92
CA ALA A 196 -8.60 2.36 13.61
C ALA A 196 -9.88 2.62 12.79
N LEU A 197 -9.75 2.82 11.48
CA LEU A 197 -10.87 3.02 10.56
C LEU A 197 -11.77 1.79 10.44
N SER A 198 -11.18 0.59 10.44
CA SER A 198 -11.94 -0.67 10.48
C SER A 198 -12.68 -0.87 11.81
N ALA A 199 -12.08 -0.47 12.94
CA ALA A 199 -12.66 -0.61 14.27
C ALA A 199 -13.80 0.38 14.56
N THR A 200 -13.69 1.61 14.05
CA THR A 200 -14.72 2.67 14.19
C THR A 200 -15.91 2.50 13.25
N GLY A 201 -15.88 1.51 12.35
CA GLY A 201 -16.93 1.29 11.36
C GLY A 201 -16.91 2.32 10.22
N LEU A 202 -15.90 3.20 10.13
CA LEU A 202 -15.75 4.12 9.00
C LEU A 202 -15.45 3.38 7.69
N MET A 203 -14.94 2.16 7.74
CA MET A 203 -14.83 1.26 6.59
C MET A 203 -16.01 0.29 6.51
N ARG A 204 -16.51 0.07 5.28
CA ARG A 204 -17.57 -0.92 5.02
C ARG A 204 -17.05 -2.35 5.14
N GLN A 205 -15.77 -2.56 4.83
CA GLN A 205 -15.09 -3.83 5.00
C GLN A 205 -14.46 -3.87 6.39
N GLN A 206 -14.73 -4.93 7.15
CA GLN A 206 -14.14 -5.13 8.47
C GLN A 206 -12.64 -5.51 8.40
N ARG A 207 -12.17 -5.95 7.22
CA ARG A 207 -10.78 -6.35 6.98
C ARG A 207 -10.14 -5.35 6.00
N PRO A 208 -9.24 -4.47 6.46
CA PRO A 208 -8.55 -3.50 5.61
C PRO A 208 -7.33 -4.16 4.95
N THR A 209 -7.51 -4.89 3.85
CA THR A 209 -6.40 -5.67 3.25
C THR A 209 -5.46 -4.79 2.44
N LEU A 210 -5.99 -4.04 1.47
CA LEU A 210 -5.22 -3.16 0.59
C LEU A 210 -4.70 -1.96 1.38
N SER A 211 -5.56 -1.27 2.14
CA SER A 211 -5.13 -0.07 2.87
C SER A 211 -4.08 -0.37 3.94
N TRP A 212 -4.19 -1.48 4.66
CA TRP A 212 -3.17 -1.86 5.64
C TRP A 212 -1.90 -2.36 4.99
N SER A 213 -1.98 -3.08 3.86
CA SER A 213 -0.78 -3.47 3.09
C SER A 213 -0.04 -2.24 2.54
N THR A 214 -0.76 -1.23 2.04
CA THR A 214 -0.17 0.04 1.60
C THR A 214 0.45 0.81 2.77
N ALA A 215 -0.25 0.93 3.89
CA ALA A 215 0.29 1.59 5.08
C ALA A 215 1.53 0.87 5.63
N ALA A 216 1.52 -0.46 5.66
CA ALA A 216 2.65 -1.29 6.05
C ALA A 216 3.83 -1.10 5.11
N LEU A 217 3.62 -1.13 3.79
CA LEU A 217 4.67 -0.90 2.80
C LEU A 217 5.35 0.45 3.08
N LEU A 218 4.58 1.53 3.20
CA LEU A 218 5.12 2.88 3.36
C LEU A 218 5.84 3.05 4.70
N ALA A 219 5.20 2.68 5.82
CA ALA A 219 5.77 2.86 7.15
C ALA A 219 6.99 1.97 7.41
N LEU A 220 6.95 0.69 7.00
CA LEU A 220 8.08 -0.23 7.18
C LEU A 220 9.26 0.15 6.30
N THR A 221 9.03 0.61 5.07
CA THR A 221 10.10 1.16 4.24
C THR A 221 10.71 2.40 4.89
N ALA A 222 9.89 3.31 5.42
CA ALA A 222 10.40 4.51 6.10
C ALA A 222 11.23 4.18 7.35
N TRP A 223 10.72 3.33 8.25
CA TRP A 223 11.43 2.93 9.47
C TRP A 223 12.70 2.13 9.19
N SER A 224 12.66 1.18 8.25
CA SER A 224 13.85 0.41 7.90
C SER A 224 14.90 1.26 7.22
N ALA A 225 14.51 2.16 6.29
CA ALA A 225 15.43 3.07 5.64
C ALA A 225 16.09 4.03 6.64
N ASP A 226 15.31 4.68 7.51
CA ASP A 226 15.81 5.60 8.52
C ASP A 226 16.70 4.88 9.55
N GLY A 227 16.28 3.70 10.02
CA GLY A 227 17.07 2.88 10.93
C GLY A 227 18.43 2.47 10.33
N ILE A 228 18.42 1.90 9.11
CA ILE A 228 19.65 1.50 8.42
C ILE A 228 20.55 2.71 8.15
N PHE A 229 19.97 3.85 7.78
CA PHE A 229 20.73 5.07 7.56
C PHE A 229 21.46 5.54 8.83
N ASN A 230 20.78 5.59 9.97
CA ASN A 230 21.39 5.99 11.24
C ASN A 230 22.49 5.00 11.69
N LEU A 231 22.26 3.70 11.50
CA LEU A 231 23.25 2.66 11.78
C LEU A 231 24.55 2.86 10.96
N LEU A 232 24.43 3.14 9.66
CA LEU A 232 25.58 3.33 8.78
C LEU A 232 26.26 4.69 8.95
N GLY A 233 25.48 5.74 9.23
CA GLY A 233 25.97 7.11 9.44
C GLY A 233 26.69 7.34 10.77
N ARG A 234 26.80 6.32 11.64
CA ARG A 234 27.32 6.43 13.03
C ARG A 234 26.57 7.47 13.87
N HIS A 235 25.31 7.74 13.53
CA HIS A 235 24.47 8.68 14.24
C HIS A 235 23.55 7.92 15.22
N THR A 236 23.65 8.27 16.50
CA THR A 236 22.72 7.98 17.61
C THR A 236 22.06 6.59 17.61
N ASP A 237 22.64 5.65 18.39
CA ASP A 237 22.13 4.28 18.61
C ASP A 237 20.62 4.20 18.96
N ALA A 238 20.08 5.22 19.64
CA ALA A 238 18.68 5.26 20.06
C ALA A 238 17.68 5.31 18.89
N GLN A 239 18.00 5.97 17.77
CA GLN A 239 17.07 6.07 16.62
C GLN A 239 16.95 4.73 15.90
N PHE A 240 18.08 4.06 15.67
CA PHE A 240 18.08 2.70 15.15
C PHE A 240 17.26 1.75 16.04
N LEU A 241 17.45 1.80 17.36
CA LEU A 241 16.69 0.99 18.31
C LEU A 241 15.20 1.27 18.25
N LEU A 242 14.77 2.53 18.15
CA LEU A 242 13.36 2.89 18.01
C LEU A 242 12.76 2.35 16.71
N CYS A 243 13.45 2.50 15.57
CA CYS A 243 13.01 1.93 14.30
C CYS A 243 12.91 0.40 14.37
N ALA A 244 13.88 -0.26 15.01
CA ALA A 244 13.86 -1.70 15.22
C ALA A 244 12.67 -2.14 16.10
N LEU A 245 12.36 -1.38 17.16
CA LEU A 245 11.19 -1.62 18.02
C LEU A 245 9.87 -1.42 17.26
N LEU A 246 9.77 -0.42 16.39
CA LEU A 246 8.57 -0.19 15.56
C LEU A 246 8.37 -1.33 14.55
N VAL A 247 9.43 -1.78 13.89
CA VAL A 247 9.39 -2.94 12.99
C VAL A 247 9.03 -4.23 13.75
N ALA A 248 9.64 -4.47 14.92
CA ALA A 248 9.29 -5.61 15.77
C ALA A 248 7.83 -5.55 16.26
N GLY A 249 7.35 -4.36 16.64
CA GLY A 249 5.97 -4.10 16.99
C GLY A 249 5.01 -4.40 15.85
N ALA A 250 5.35 -4.01 14.61
CA ALA A 250 4.58 -4.34 13.41
C ALA A 250 4.53 -5.85 13.13
N VAL A 251 5.65 -6.57 13.28
CA VAL A 251 5.68 -8.04 13.18
C VAL A 251 4.76 -8.67 14.22
N LEU A 252 4.88 -8.26 15.49
CA LEU A 252 4.06 -8.78 16.58
C LEU A 252 2.57 -8.49 16.39
N LEU A 253 2.23 -7.27 15.96
CA LEU A 253 0.85 -6.88 15.69
C LEU A 253 0.27 -7.72 14.54
N ALA A 254 1.00 -7.84 13.42
CA ALA A 254 0.58 -8.62 12.27
C ALA A 254 0.45 -10.12 12.59
N TRP A 255 1.32 -10.65 13.45
CA TRP A 255 1.29 -12.05 13.87
C TRP A 255 0.14 -12.37 14.84
N ARG A 256 -0.15 -11.47 15.78
CA ARG A 256 -1.21 -11.64 16.80
C ARG A 256 -2.61 -11.36 16.28
N ARG A 257 -2.76 -10.54 15.24
CA ARG A 257 -4.06 -10.23 14.63
C ARG A 257 -4.68 -11.48 14.03
N GLN A 258 -5.93 -11.75 14.39
CA GLN A 258 -6.77 -12.77 13.77
C GLN A 258 -7.99 -12.09 13.13
N PRO A 259 -8.29 -12.37 11.85
CA PRO A 259 -7.49 -13.10 10.85
C PRO A 259 -6.14 -12.41 10.57
N ARG A 260 -5.16 -13.18 10.07
CA ARG A 260 -3.84 -12.66 9.69
C ARG A 260 -3.85 -12.12 8.26
N GLU A 261 -3.26 -10.94 8.08
CA GLU A 261 -2.96 -10.39 6.76
C GLU A 261 -1.50 -10.70 6.41
N TYR A 262 -1.30 -11.77 5.62
CA TYR A 262 0.03 -12.29 5.30
C TYR A 262 0.90 -11.29 4.53
N SER A 263 0.30 -10.41 3.73
CA SER A 263 1.03 -9.35 3.01
C SER A 263 1.75 -8.40 3.99
N VAL A 264 1.07 -7.98 5.06
CA VAL A 264 1.65 -7.10 6.08
C VAL A 264 2.72 -7.83 6.88
N LEU A 265 2.46 -9.08 7.26
CA LEU A 265 3.45 -9.91 7.97
C LEU A 265 4.70 -10.17 7.13
N ALA A 266 4.54 -10.42 5.83
CA ALA A 266 5.66 -10.59 4.90
C ALA A 266 6.51 -9.32 4.78
N LEU A 267 5.86 -8.16 4.61
CA LEU A 267 6.54 -6.87 4.58
C LEU A 267 7.29 -6.59 5.89
N ALA A 268 6.67 -6.88 7.04
CA ALA A 268 7.28 -6.67 8.36
C ALA A 268 8.48 -7.58 8.59
N LEU A 269 8.41 -8.86 8.18
CA LEU A 269 9.55 -9.78 8.21
C LEU A 269 10.66 -9.35 7.26
N MET A 270 10.33 -8.84 6.07
CA MET A 270 11.31 -8.33 5.12
C MET A 270 12.06 -7.12 5.70
N ALA A 271 11.34 -6.19 6.33
CA ALA A 271 11.95 -5.05 7.03
C ALA A 271 12.83 -5.50 8.21
N ALA A 272 12.38 -6.47 9.00
CA ALA A 272 13.17 -7.04 10.10
C ALA A 272 14.46 -7.72 9.61
N ASN A 273 14.38 -8.51 8.53
CA ASN A 273 15.54 -9.12 7.90
C ASN A 273 16.51 -8.07 7.35
N ALA A 274 16.01 -7.03 6.67
CA ALA A 274 16.84 -5.96 6.16
C ALA A 274 17.63 -5.27 7.29
N MET A 275 16.97 -4.87 8.37
CA MET A 275 17.63 -4.23 9.52
C MET A 275 18.61 -5.17 10.23
N GLY A 276 18.26 -6.45 10.41
CA GLY A 276 19.14 -7.44 11.03
C GLY A 276 20.40 -7.70 10.20
N LEU A 277 20.25 -7.82 8.88
CA LEU A 277 21.37 -7.99 7.96
C LEU A 277 22.25 -6.74 7.89
N SER A 278 21.68 -5.54 7.90
CA SER A 278 22.46 -4.30 7.98
C SER A 278 23.25 -4.21 9.28
N THR A 279 22.69 -4.66 10.40
CA THR A 279 23.39 -4.71 11.70
C THR A 279 24.55 -5.69 11.68
N LEU A 280 24.34 -6.89 11.15
CA LEU A 280 25.40 -7.89 10.98
C LEU A 280 26.49 -7.40 10.03
N GLY A 281 26.10 -6.79 8.91
CA GLY A 281 27.03 -6.19 7.96
C GLY A 281 27.88 -5.10 8.62
N TRP A 282 27.25 -4.15 9.31
CA TRP A 282 27.95 -3.11 10.05
C TRP A 282 28.97 -3.70 11.05
N TRP A 283 28.59 -4.71 11.83
CA TRP A 283 29.49 -5.36 12.79
C TRP A 283 30.66 -6.09 12.11
N LEU A 284 30.40 -6.83 11.02
CA LEU A 284 31.43 -7.56 10.28
C LEU A 284 32.45 -6.65 9.57
N PHE A 285 32.02 -5.49 9.09
CA PHE A 285 32.87 -4.57 8.31
C PHE A 285 33.46 -3.42 9.12
N GLN A 286 33.21 -3.35 10.44
CA GLN A 286 33.81 -2.32 11.29
C GLN A 286 35.30 -2.56 11.59
N GLY A 287 35.74 -3.82 11.66
CA GLY A 287 37.17 -4.19 11.80
C GLY A 287 37.84 -4.33 10.44
N GLY A 288 39.13 -3.98 10.32
CA GLY A 288 39.89 -3.85 9.06
C GLY A 288 39.75 -4.95 7.99
N ASN A 289 40.28 -4.65 6.80
CA ASN A 289 39.92 -5.28 5.51
C ASN A 289 40.48 -6.69 5.23
N ASP A 290 41.20 -7.32 6.16
CA ASP A 290 42.01 -8.52 5.89
C ASP A 290 41.23 -9.81 5.55
N PHE A 291 39.89 -9.76 5.45
CA PHE A 291 39.07 -10.89 5.02
C PHE A 291 37.72 -10.49 4.39
N ALA A 292 37.70 -9.44 3.56
CA ALA A 292 36.46 -8.88 3.02
C ALA A 292 35.60 -9.90 2.23
N ALA A 293 36.23 -10.73 1.38
CA ALA A 293 35.52 -11.71 0.56
C ALA A 293 34.77 -12.76 1.39
N GLY A 294 35.41 -13.31 2.43
CA GLY A 294 34.77 -14.31 3.29
C GLY A 294 33.64 -13.71 4.15
N ARG A 295 33.78 -12.45 4.60
CA ARG A 295 32.71 -11.73 5.32
C ARG A 295 31.51 -11.43 4.42
N MET A 296 31.74 -11.09 3.15
CA MET A 296 30.67 -10.93 2.15
C MET A 296 29.93 -12.25 1.90
N LEU A 297 30.65 -13.36 1.72
CA LEU A 297 30.03 -14.68 1.55
C LEU A 297 29.22 -15.11 2.79
N ALA A 298 29.72 -14.86 3.99
CA ALA A 298 28.98 -15.13 5.22
C ALA A 298 27.68 -14.30 5.28
N LEU A 299 27.76 -13.00 4.95
CA LEU A 299 26.59 -12.12 4.93
C LEU A 299 25.54 -12.56 3.91
N THR A 300 25.94 -12.95 2.70
CA THR A 300 25.01 -13.43 1.65
C THR A 300 24.38 -14.77 2.03
N LEU A 301 25.13 -15.68 2.64
CA LEU A 301 24.58 -16.93 3.18
C LEU A 301 23.55 -16.69 4.27
N VAL A 302 23.86 -15.81 5.25
CA VAL A 302 22.91 -15.44 6.30
C VAL A 302 21.68 -14.75 5.73
N ALA A 303 21.82 -13.90 4.70
CA ALA A 303 20.72 -13.27 4.00
C ALA A 303 19.80 -14.29 3.32
N ALA A 304 20.38 -15.26 2.61
CA ALA A 304 19.62 -16.33 1.96
C ALA A 304 18.88 -17.21 2.98
N VAL A 305 19.56 -17.61 4.05
CA VAL A 305 18.98 -18.46 5.10
C VAL A 305 17.86 -17.74 5.86
N SER A 306 18.09 -16.50 6.30
CA SER A 306 17.08 -15.72 7.03
C SER A 306 15.81 -15.46 6.21
N THR A 307 15.98 -15.10 4.94
CA THR A 307 14.86 -14.89 4.01
C THR A 307 14.12 -16.20 3.74
N GLY A 308 14.85 -17.30 3.50
CA GLY A 308 14.26 -18.62 3.26
C GLY A 308 13.49 -19.16 4.46
N LEU A 309 14.04 -19.01 5.68
CA LEU A 309 13.36 -19.39 6.92
C LEU A 309 12.10 -18.57 7.17
N SER A 310 12.16 -17.25 6.93
CA SER A 310 11.02 -16.35 7.04
C SER A 310 9.89 -16.76 6.11
N MET A 311 10.20 -17.03 4.84
CA MET A 311 9.21 -17.45 3.84
C MET A 311 8.62 -18.84 4.17
N ARG A 312 9.46 -19.79 4.57
CA ARG A 312 9.03 -21.13 4.99
C ARG A 312 8.10 -21.07 6.20
N TRP A 313 8.40 -20.21 7.17
CA TRP A 313 7.55 -19.99 8.33
C TRP A 313 6.20 -19.38 7.94
N LEU A 314 6.21 -18.35 7.08
CA LEU A 314 4.99 -17.70 6.61
C LEU A 314 4.09 -18.66 5.82
N TYR A 315 4.67 -19.49 4.94
CA TYR A 315 3.95 -20.54 4.21
C TYR A 315 3.31 -21.57 5.15
N ARG A 316 4.05 -22.04 6.16
CA ARG A 316 3.52 -22.98 7.18
C ARG A 316 2.42 -22.36 8.01
N LEU A 317 2.54 -21.08 8.35
CA LEU A 317 1.52 -20.35 9.09
C LEU A 317 0.24 -20.20 8.26
N GLN A 318 0.38 -19.84 6.98
CA GLN A 318 -0.75 -19.75 6.05
C GLN A 318 -1.45 -21.10 5.86
N ALA A 319 -0.69 -22.19 5.75
CA ALA A 319 -1.25 -23.54 5.63
C ALA A 319 -2.03 -23.98 6.89
N ARG A 320 -1.62 -23.51 8.09
CA ARG A 320 -2.29 -23.82 9.36
C ARG A 320 -3.60 -23.07 9.55
N ASP A 321 -3.70 -21.87 9.00
CA ASP A 321 -4.88 -21.01 9.13
C ASP A 321 -5.89 -21.20 7.97
N ALA A 322 -5.55 -22.02 6.96
CA ALA A 322 -6.47 -22.34 5.87
C ALA A 322 -7.67 -23.14 6.43
N PRO A 323 -8.92 -22.75 6.10
CA PRO A 323 -10.10 -23.51 6.53
C PRO A 323 -10.05 -24.92 5.92
N ALA A 324 -10.19 -25.94 6.78
CA ALA A 324 -10.28 -27.34 6.41
C ALA A 324 -11.53 -27.64 5.57
#